data_AF-A0A379FFN8-F1
#
_entry.id   AF-A0A379FFN8-F1
#
_cell.length_a   1.000
_cell.length_b   1.000
_cell.length_c   1.000
_cell.angle_alpha   90.00
_cell.angle_beta   90.00
_cell.angle_gamma   90.00
#
_symmetry.space_group_name_H-M   'P 1'
#
loop_
_entity.id
_entity.type
_entity.pdbx_description
1 polymer ?
#
loop_
_entity_poly.entity_id
_entity_poly.type
_entity_poly.pdbx_seq_one_letter_code
_entity_poly.pdbx_strand_id
1 'polypeptide(L)'
;MPGYQEDDLSVSLKGSRLLIEGKKEEKLEEDNDKWIHRGISQGQFTLQFDLGKNVKIEKADLSSGLLTIAIEYELPEEEKRQTIAIENKDKS
;
A
#
# COMPACT_ATOMS: atom_id res chain seq x y z
N MET A 1 5.53 -11.61 0.21
CA MET A 1 5.77 -11.76 -1.24
C MET A 1 7.14 -12.39 -1.54
N PRO A 2 7.46 -13.58 -1.00
CA PRO A 2 8.70 -14.28 -1.36
C PRO A 2 8.71 -14.58 -2.86
N GLY A 3 9.83 -14.33 -3.54
CA GLY A 3 10.00 -14.62 -4.97
C GLY A 3 9.46 -13.58 -5.94
N TYR A 4 8.87 -12.47 -5.48
CA TYR A 4 8.60 -11.29 -6.30
C TYR A 4 9.79 -10.34 -6.25
N GLN A 5 10.20 -9.81 -7.40
CA GLN A 5 11.14 -8.69 -7.52
C GLN A 5 10.36 -7.37 -7.56
N GLU A 6 11.08 -6.25 -7.48
CA GLU A 6 10.49 -4.91 -7.58
C GLU A 6 9.73 -4.72 -8.90
N ASP A 7 10.29 -5.20 -10.01
CA ASP A 7 9.68 -5.13 -11.34
C ASP A 7 8.42 -6.00 -11.49
N ASP A 8 8.24 -7.00 -10.62
CA ASP A 8 7.06 -7.86 -10.62
C ASP A 8 5.88 -7.24 -9.83
N LEU A 9 6.09 -6.10 -9.15
CA LEU A 9 5.13 -5.47 -8.25
C LEU A 9 4.77 -4.05 -8.71
N SER A 10 3.48 -3.72 -8.58
CA SER A 10 2.96 -2.38 -8.79
C SER A 10 2.19 -1.94 -7.55
N VAL A 11 2.45 -0.71 -7.08
CA VAL A 11 1.75 -0.09 -5.97
C VAL A 11 1.20 1.25 -6.43
N SER A 12 -0.10 1.45 -6.31
CA SER A 12 -0.76 2.70 -6.72
C SER A 12 -1.84 3.13 -5.72
N LEU A 13 -2.02 4.46 -5.60
CA LEU A 13 -3.05 5.07 -4.77
C LEU A 13 -3.98 5.90 -5.66
N LYS A 14 -5.28 5.67 -5.56
CA LYS A 14 -6.31 6.47 -6.23
C LYS A 14 -7.39 6.88 -5.25
N GLY A 15 -7.42 8.16 -4.87
CA GLY A 15 -8.29 8.65 -3.81
C GLY A 15 -7.89 8.02 -2.47
N SER A 16 -8.81 7.31 -1.80
CA SER A 16 -8.55 6.57 -0.56
C SER A 16 -8.12 5.12 -0.79
N ARG A 17 -8.03 4.68 -2.05
CA ARG A 17 -7.86 3.25 -2.38
C ARG A 17 -6.44 2.94 -2.79
N LEU A 18 -5.78 2.11 -1.99
CA LEU A 18 -4.47 1.54 -2.28
C LEU A 18 -4.66 0.23 -3.05
N LEU A 19 -3.96 0.09 -4.16
CA LEU A 19 -3.92 -1.10 -5.01
C LEU A 19 -2.48 -1.61 -5.08
N ILE A 20 -2.30 -2.89 -4.76
CA ILE A 20 -1.03 -3.61 -4.86
C ILE A 20 -1.25 -4.78 -5.80
N GLU A 21 -0.52 -4.81 -6.90
CA GLU A 21 -0.59 -5.86 -7.90
C GLU A 21 0.76 -6.55 -7.98
N GLY A 22 0.75 -7.88 -8.05
CA GLY A 22 1.94 -8.65 -8.35
C GLY A 22 1.69 -9.51 -9.57
N LYS A 23 2.55 -9.40 -10.58
CA LYS A 23 2.51 -10.23 -11.78
C LYS A 23 3.90 -10.79 -12.01
N LYS A 24 4.07 -12.07 -11.72
CA LYS A 24 5.27 -12.80 -12.07
C LYS A 24 5.06 -13.42 -13.44
N GLU A 25 5.85 -13.01 -14.43
CA GLU A 25 5.84 -13.70 -15.72
C GLU A 25 6.42 -15.11 -15.51
N GLU A 26 5.60 -16.13 -15.78
CA GLU A 26 6.11 -17.47 -15.91
C GLU A 26 7.04 -17.47 -17.13
N LYS A 27 8.35 -17.41 -16.90
CA LYS A 27 9.30 -17.86 -17.91
C LYS A 27 8.99 -19.33 -18.14
N LEU A 28 8.28 -19.59 -19.22
CA LEU A 28 8.23 -20.91 -19.84
C LEU A 28 9.66 -21.20 -20.27
N GLU A 29 10.44 -21.81 -19.38
CA GLU A 29 11.67 -22.48 -19.78
C GLU A 29 11.24 -23.64 -20.67
N GLU A 30 11.43 -23.47 -21.98
CA GLU A 30 11.30 -24.52 -22.96
C GLU A 30 12.26 -25.67 -22.61
N ASP A 31 11.69 -26.87 -22.55
CA ASP A 31 12.31 -28.18 -22.80
C ASP A 31 13.63 -28.50 -22.08
N ASN A 32 13.54 -29.23 -20.94
CA ASN A 32 14.04 -30.61 -20.81
C ASN A 32 14.17 -31.13 -19.36
N ASP A 33 13.86 -30.34 -18.33
CA ASP A 33 13.93 -30.85 -16.97
C ASP A 33 12.58 -31.44 -16.51
N LYS A 34 12.62 -32.68 -16.03
CA LYS A 34 11.46 -33.39 -15.48
C LYS A 34 11.13 -32.83 -14.10
N TRP A 35 10.31 -31.79 -14.04
CA TRP A 35 9.75 -31.29 -12.78
C TRP A 35 8.52 -32.14 -12.41
N ILE A 36 8.63 -33.01 -11.38
CA ILE A 36 7.54 -33.89 -10.95
C ILE A 36 6.47 -33.14 -10.13
N HIS A 37 6.81 -32.08 -9.38
CA HIS A 37 5.80 -31.28 -8.68
C HIS A 37 6.26 -29.86 -8.34
N ARG A 38 5.56 -28.85 -8.88
CA ARG A 38 5.68 -27.44 -8.47
C ARG A 38 4.64 -27.17 -7.37
N GLY A 39 5.04 -27.29 -6.10
CA GLY A 39 4.12 -27.15 -4.95
C GLY A 39 3.64 -25.72 -4.65
N ILE A 40 4.27 -24.69 -5.23
CA ILE A 40 3.91 -23.29 -5.01
C ILE A 40 3.98 -22.56 -6.35
N SER A 41 2.82 -22.42 -7.02
CA SER A 41 2.66 -21.55 -8.18
C SER A 41 2.52 -20.11 -7.71
N GLN A 42 3.51 -19.27 -8.02
CA GLN A 42 3.43 -17.82 -7.82
C GLN A 42 2.64 -17.24 -8.99
N GLY A 43 1.33 -17.13 -8.84
CA GLY A 43 0.43 -16.55 -9.83
C GLY A 43 0.16 -15.07 -9.58
N GLN A 44 -0.45 -14.40 -10.55
CA GLN A 44 -0.84 -12.99 -10.44
C GLN A 44 -1.77 -12.76 -9.24
N PHE A 45 -1.58 -11.66 -8.53
CA PHE A 45 -2.45 -11.25 -7.44
C PHE A 45 -2.76 -9.75 -7.50
N THR A 46 -3.89 -9.40 -6.88
CA THR A 46 -4.32 -8.02 -6.65
C THR A 46 -4.82 -7.90 -5.22
N LEU A 47 -4.24 -6.98 -4.45
CA LEU A 47 -4.68 -6.62 -3.10
C LEU A 47 -5.18 -5.18 -3.13
N GLN A 48 -6.33 -4.95 -2.51
CA GLN A 48 -6.95 -3.62 -2.47
C GLN A 48 -7.30 -3.27 -1.03
N PHE A 49 -6.89 -2.07 -0.61
CA PHE A 49 -7.15 -1.53 0.73
C PHE A 49 -7.84 -0.18 0.62
N ASP A 50 -8.77 0.09 1.52
CA ASP A 50 -9.37 1.42 1.69
C ASP A 50 -8.75 2.07 2.92
N LEU A 51 -8.01 3.15 2.72
CA LEU A 51 -7.21 3.82 3.75
C LEU A 51 -7.98 4.95 4.45
N GLY A 52 -9.14 5.34 3.93
CA GLY A 52 -9.86 6.53 4.39
C GLY A 52 -9.31 7.84 3.80
N LYS A 53 -9.77 8.97 4.34
CA LYS A 53 -9.43 10.31 3.83
C LYS A 53 -8.07 10.76 4.34
N ASN A 54 -7.43 11.67 3.60
CA ASN A 54 -6.21 12.39 4.01
C ASN A 54 -5.03 11.48 4.34
N VAL A 55 -4.84 10.45 3.52
CA VAL A 55 -3.76 9.49 3.66
C VAL A 55 -2.77 9.67 2.53
N LYS A 56 -1.49 9.65 2.85
CA LYS A 56 -0.39 9.75 1.89
C LYS A 56 0.56 8.56 2.05
N ILE A 57 1.05 8.05 0.93
CA ILE A 57 2.11 7.03 0.93
C ILE A 57 3.44 7.76 1.02
N GLU A 58 4.21 7.47 2.06
CA GLU A 58 5.53 8.04 2.26
C GLU A 58 6.61 7.17 1.62
N LYS A 59 6.50 5.84 1.75
CA LYS A 59 7.49 4.90 1.22
C LYS A 59 6.89 3.53 0.92
N ALA A 60 7.42 2.87 -0.10
CA ALA A 60 7.28 1.43 -0.33
C ALA A 60 8.66 0.78 -0.29
N ASP A 61 8.81 -0.35 0.40
CA ASP A 61 10.08 -1.06 0.54
C ASP A 61 9.85 -2.57 0.42
N LEU A 62 10.64 -3.25 -0.40
CA LEU A 62 10.61 -4.69 -0.56
C LEU A 62 11.92 -5.28 -0.06
N SER A 63 11.87 -6.02 1.04
CA SER A 63 13.05 -6.67 1.62
C SER A 63 12.72 -8.07 2.12
N SER A 64 13.60 -9.03 1.85
CA SER A 64 13.43 -10.45 2.27
C SER A 64 12.07 -11.05 1.87
N GLY A 65 11.51 -10.62 0.74
CA GLY A 65 10.20 -11.06 0.29
C GLY A 65 9.03 -10.47 1.08
N LEU A 66 9.21 -9.37 1.81
CA LEU A 66 8.15 -8.63 2.50
C LEU A 66 8.04 -7.24 1.87
N LEU A 67 6.85 -6.92 1.36
CA LEU A 67 6.52 -5.57 0.90
C LEU A 67 5.94 -4.79 2.09
N THR A 68 6.60 -3.69 2.44
CA THR A 68 6.19 -2.79 3.52
C THR A 68 5.81 -1.44 2.93
N ILE A 69 4.60 -0.96 3.22
CA ILE A 69 4.10 0.36 2.79
C ILE A 69 3.97 1.25 4.02
N ALA A 70 4.76 2.33 4.04
CA ALA A 70 4.68 3.36 5.07
C ALA A 70 3.61 4.40 4.68
N ILE A 71 2.66 4.59 5.57
CA ILE A 71 1.47 5.41 5.35
C ILE A 71 1.41 6.48 6.43
N GLU A 72 1.26 7.73 6.02
CA GLU A 72 1.08 8.88 6.92
C GLU A 72 -0.35 9.41 6.82
N TYR A 73 -0.93 9.75 7.97
CA TYR A 73 -2.24 10.37 8.07
C TYR A 73 -2.09 11.87 8.31
N GLU A 74 -2.49 12.65 7.32
CA GLU A 74 -2.49 14.11 7.41
C GLU A 74 -3.83 14.57 7.99
N LEU A 75 -3.89 14.86 9.29
CA LEU A 75 -5.03 15.57 9.86
C LEU A 75 -4.95 17.04 9.41
N PRO A 76 -5.92 17.57 8.64
CA PRO A 76 -5.94 18.98 8.30
C PRO A 76 -5.94 19.82 9.58
N GLU A 77 -5.16 20.89 9.63
CA GLU A 77 -5.16 21.80 10.78
C GLU A 77 -6.56 22.37 11.06
N GLU A 78 -7.40 22.47 10.04
CA GLU A 78 -8.79 22.92 10.11
C GLU A 78 -9.72 21.96 10.86
N GLU A 79 -9.36 20.67 10.96
CA GLU A 79 -10.08 19.69 11.78
C GLU A 79 -9.59 19.66 13.24
N LYS A 80 -8.50 20.40 13.57
CA LYS A 80 -8.11 20.59 14.96
C LYS A 80 -9.20 21.37 15.67
N ARG A 81 -9.70 20.81 16.77
CA ARG A 81 -10.73 21.43 17.60
C ARG A 81 -10.27 22.84 18.04
N GLN A 82 -10.91 23.88 17.52
CA GLN A 82 -10.63 25.25 17.93
C GLN A 82 -11.28 25.55 19.29
N THR A 83 -10.53 26.21 20.18
CA THR A 83 -11.08 26.73 21.43
C THR A 83 -11.56 28.15 21.18
N ILE A 84 -12.87 28.39 21.34
CA ILE A 84 -13.48 29.72 21.16
C ILE A 84 -13.47 30.41 22.53
N ALA A 85 -12.87 31.59 22.62
CA ALA A 85 -12.90 32.40 23.83
C ALA A 85 -14.31 32.98 24.05
N ILE A 86 -14.84 32.89 25.27
CA ILE A 86 -16.12 33.51 25.65
C ILE A 86 -15.82 34.91 26.18
N GLU A 87 -16.23 35.95 25.45
CA GLU A 87 -16.17 37.34 25.92
C GLU A 87 -17.41 37.67 26.77
N ASN A 88 -17.19 38.21 27.98
CA ASN A 88 -18.25 38.70 28.85
C ASN A 88 -18.36 40.22 28.71
N LYS A 89 -19.49 40.70 28.15
CA LYS A 89 -19.75 42.11 27.84
C LYS A 89 -20.27 42.93 29.02
N ASP A 90 -20.48 42.33 30.19
CA ASP A 90 -21.02 43.00 31.39
C ASP A 90 -19.95 43.65 32.29
N LYS A 91 -18.71 43.85 31.80
CA LYS A 91 -17.58 44.42 32.56
C LYS A 91 -17.02 45.75 32.01
N SER A 92 -17.82 46.56 31.30
CA SER A 92 -17.41 47.92 30.91
C SER A 92 -18.33 48.99 31.47
#